data_AF-A0A1F9VIY9-F1
#
_entry.id   AF-A0A1F9VIY9-F1
#
_cell.length_a   1.000
_cell.length_b   1.000
_cell.length_c   1.000
_cell.angle_alpha   90.00
_cell.angle_beta   90.00
_cell.angle_gamma   90.00
#
_symmetry.space_group_name_H-M   'P 1'
#
loop_
_entity.id
_entity.type
_entity.pdbx_description
1 polymer ?
#
loop_
_entity_poly.entity_id
_entity_poly.type
_entity_poly.pdbx_seq_one_letter_code
_entity_poly.pdbx_strand_id
1 'polypeptide(L)'
;MQEKVRLLMEETGCEQGEAELALELAGEDLEKAIHTIESLLRHIFALKAKFYLPEKNFYGLLMAVINTKTKSILRLSTVISYNPALYENSPEMDWYTLEKLIFSYRLDGGSIPDFTQDIENRIQQSLAPLKELLAKADKEAFGSFVTGFFAPEKVVAVIETEELNLAQFRRLPDGQETPSVKANAVGSDPGAVVLQVGLIEDKNGRPAGRLTEQDVVLTTITDSRDIAHYLAHLIGHKKDDKSTPLPAVIKKVTAHKGESEILVFYAPGISGITRVENDFKVKVGEENNQPWWKKIINWN
;
A
#
# COMPACT_ATOMS: atom_id res chain seq x y z
N MET A 1 39.76 2.21 -4.04
CA MET A 1 38.73 2.28 -5.10
C MET A 1 38.04 0.93 -5.32
N GLN A 2 38.72 -0.13 -5.79
CA GLN A 2 38.10 -1.46 -6.05
C GLN A 2 37.40 -2.10 -4.84
N GLU A 3 37.94 -1.95 -3.63
CA GLU A 3 37.32 -2.49 -2.42
C GLU A 3 36.02 -1.76 -2.04
N LYS A 4 35.98 -0.43 -2.20
CA LYS A 4 34.76 0.38 -2.01
C LYS A 4 33.69 0.05 -3.04
N VAL A 5 34.08 -0.15 -4.30
CA VAL A 5 33.17 -0.58 -5.39
C VAL A 5 32.53 -1.93 -5.04
N ARG A 6 33.33 -2.91 -4.58
CA ARG A 6 32.81 -4.22 -4.19
C ARG A 6 31.83 -4.14 -3.03
N LEU A 7 32.16 -3.35 -2.00
CA LEU A 7 31.30 -3.12 -0.83
C LEU A 7 29.97 -2.47 -1.23
N LEU A 8 30.02 -1.48 -2.13
CA LEU A 8 28.83 -0.81 -2.66
C LEU A 8 27.93 -1.77 -3.46
N MET A 9 28.52 -2.66 -4.26
CA MET A 9 27.79 -3.69 -5.01
C MET A 9 27.15 -4.72 -4.08
N GLU A 10 27.85 -5.13 -3.00
CA GLU A 10 27.33 -6.06 -2.00
C GLU A 10 26.14 -5.46 -1.21
N GLU A 11 26.22 -4.18 -0.83
CA GLU A 11 25.19 -3.49 -0.05
C GLU A 11 23.97 -3.06 -0.88
N THR A 12 24.18 -2.63 -2.12
CA THR A 12 23.11 -2.06 -2.96
C THR A 12 22.60 -2.99 -4.07
N GLY A 13 23.35 -4.04 -4.41
CA GLY A 13 23.05 -4.93 -5.53
C GLY A 13 23.16 -4.28 -6.91
N CYS A 14 23.87 -3.14 -7.00
CA CYS A 14 24.13 -2.45 -8.26
C CYS A 14 25.24 -3.16 -9.07
N GLU A 15 25.29 -2.88 -10.37
CA GLU A 15 26.37 -3.36 -11.23
C GLU A 15 27.65 -2.56 -11.01
N GLN A 16 28.80 -3.12 -11.42
CA GLN A 16 30.11 -2.50 -11.19
C GLN A 16 30.22 -1.09 -11.78
N GLY A 17 29.70 -0.87 -12.99
CA GLY A 17 29.70 0.45 -13.61
C GLY A 17 28.83 1.48 -12.86
N GLU A 18 27.74 1.04 -12.24
CA GLU A 18 26.87 1.90 -11.41
C GLU A 18 27.56 2.27 -10.09
N ALA A 19 28.29 1.32 -9.50
CA ALA A 19 29.07 1.56 -8.28
C ALA A 19 30.25 2.51 -8.51
N GLU A 20 30.96 2.34 -9.63
CA GLU A 20 32.08 3.21 -10.01
C GLU A 20 31.59 4.65 -10.24
N LEU A 21 30.51 4.82 -11.01
CA LEU A 21 29.91 6.13 -11.28
C LEU A 21 29.42 6.82 -10.00
N ALA A 22 28.75 6.09 -9.11
CA ALA A 22 28.24 6.66 -7.87
C ALA A 22 29.35 7.08 -6.90
N LEU A 23 30.45 6.32 -6.82
CA LEU A 23 31.63 6.69 -6.02
C LEU A 23 32.35 7.90 -6.59
N GLU A 24 32.43 8.03 -7.91
CA GLU A 24 33.02 9.19 -8.57
C GLU A 24 32.20 10.46 -8.29
N LEU A 25 30.88 10.39 -8.42
CA LEU A 25 29.96 11.50 -8.14
C LEU A 25 29.91 11.87 -6.65
N ALA A 26 30.15 10.90 -5.75
CA ALA A 26 30.16 11.10 -4.31
C ALA A 26 31.52 11.53 -3.74
N GLY A 27 32.58 11.65 -4.56
CA GLY A 27 33.93 11.99 -4.10
C GLY A 27 34.55 10.91 -3.21
N GLU A 28 34.32 9.64 -3.55
CA GLU A 28 34.72 8.43 -2.79
C GLU A 28 34.10 8.26 -1.38
N ASP A 29 33.08 9.03 -1.04
CA ASP A 29 32.29 8.90 0.18
C ASP A 29 31.24 7.79 0.00
N LEU A 30 31.33 6.71 0.80
CA LEU A 30 30.53 5.51 0.64
C LEU A 30 29.04 5.75 0.95
N GLU A 31 28.72 6.51 2.01
CA GLU A 31 27.33 6.82 2.38
C GLU A 31 26.66 7.69 1.31
N LYS A 32 27.38 8.72 0.84
CA LYS A 32 26.89 9.53 -0.28
C LYS A 32 26.77 8.73 -1.56
N ALA A 33 27.67 7.79 -1.83
CA ALA A 33 27.60 6.92 -2.99
C ALA A 33 26.38 5.98 -2.93
N ILE A 34 26.03 5.48 -1.74
CA ILE A 34 24.79 4.70 -1.52
C ILE A 34 23.57 5.56 -1.87
N HIS A 35 23.43 6.75 -1.29
CA HIS A 35 22.31 7.65 -1.63
C HIS A 35 22.28 8.07 -3.10
N THR A 36 23.46 8.20 -3.71
CA THR A 36 23.62 8.52 -5.13
C THR A 36 23.11 7.35 -5.99
N ILE A 37 23.40 6.09 -5.64
CA ILE A 37 22.83 4.89 -6.29
C ILE A 37 21.32 4.86 -6.15
N GLU A 38 20.80 5.10 -4.94
CA GLU A 38 19.36 5.14 -4.69
C GLU A 38 18.65 6.21 -5.54
N SER A 39 19.36 7.29 -5.88
CA SER A 39 18.86 8.36 -6.76
C SER A 39 19.10 8.10 -8.25
N LEU A 40 20.12 7.32 -8.62
CA LEU A 40 20.52 7.07 -10.02
C LEU A 40 19.77 5.88 -10.64
N LEU A 41 19.47 4.84 -9.86
CA LEU A 41 18.82 3.64 -10.37
C LEU A 41 17.34 3.88 -10.67
N ARG A 42 17.04 4.10 -11.96
CA ARG A 42 15.68 4.31 -12.47
C ARG A 42 15.08 3.01 -13.02
N HIS A 43 14.87 2.06 -12.11
CA HIS A 43 14.21 0.79 -12.44
C HIS A 43 12.79 0.70 -11.89
N ILE A 44 12.28 1.75 -11.27
CA ILE A 44 10.95 1.77 -10.67
C ILE A 44 10.06 2.62 -11.55
N PHE A 45 8.88 2.10 -11.90
CA PHE A 45 7.91 2.83 -12.71
C PHE A 45 6.54 2.74 -12.05
N ALA A 46 5.85 3.87 -11.94
CA ALA A 46 4.44 3.91 -11.59
C ALA A 46 3.61 3.95 -12.88
N LEU A 47 2.88 2.88 -13.13
CA LEU A 47 1.87 2.78 -14.18
C LEU A 47 0.54 3.25 -13.62
N LYS A 48 0.00 4.32 -14.17
CA LYS A 48 -1.18 5.03 -13.66
C LYS A 48 -2.29 5.00 -14.69
N ALA A 49 -3.51 4.74 -14.26
CA ALA A 49 -4.67 4.75 -15.14
C ALA A 49 -5.87 5.35 -14.41
N LYS A 50 -6.61 6.19 -15.12
CA LYS A 50 -8.01 6.44 -14.80
C LYS A 50 -8.88 5.80 -15.86
N PHE A 51 -9.99 5.19 -15.45
CA PHE A 51 -10.87 4.49 -16.37
C PHE A 51 -12.34 4.72 -16.02
N TYR A 52 -13.18 4.65 -17.05
CA TYR A 52 -14.63 4.78 -16.96
C TYR A 52 -15.28 3.64 -17.73
N LEU A 53 -16.21 2.94 -17.07
CA LEU A 53 -17.04 1.87 -17.63
C LEU A 53 -18.44 2.43 -17.87
N PRO A 54 -18.78 2.86 -19.10
CA PRO A 54 -20.00 3.62 -19.36
C PRO A 54 -21.28 2.82 -19.12
N GLU A 55 -21.25 1.52 -19.37
CA GLU A 55 -22.43 0.65 -19.22
C GLU A 55 -22.88 0.53 -17.75
N LYS A 56 -21.94 0.65 -16.81
CA LYS A 56 -22.19 0.54 -15.37
C LYS A 56 -22.17 1.88 -14.63
N ASN A 57 -21.76 2.95 -15.32
CA ASN A 57 -21.41 4.24 -14.72
C ASN A 57 -20.38 4.09 -13.59
N PHE A 58 -19.37 3.24 -13.79
CA PHE A 58 -18.29 3.06 -12.81
C PHE A 58 -17.08 3.88 -13.21
N TYR A 59 -16.55 4.62 -12.26
CA TYR A 59 -15.33 5.39 -12.38
C TYR A 59 -14.25 4.71 -11.56
N GLY A 60 -13.01 4.69 -12.06
CA GLY A 60 -11.93 4.03 -11.37
C GLY A 60 -10.57 4.68 -11.57
N LEU A 61 -9.72 4.50 -10.57
CA LEU A 61 -8.29 4.80 -10.62
C LEU A 61 -7.53 3.50 -10.35
N LEU A 62 -6.43 3.29 -11.05
CA LEU A 62 -5.52 2.15 -10.92
C LEU A 62 -4.09 2.67 -10.93
N MET A 63 -3.29 2.19 -9.99
CA MET A 63 -1.85 2.41 -9.96
C MET A 63 -1.13 1.08 -9.69
N ALA A 64 -0.16 0.76 -10.55
CA ALA A 64 0.77 -0.33 -10.33
C ALA A 64 2.20 0.23 -10.31
N VAL A 65 2.91 0.08 -9.20
CA VAL A 65 4.33 0.39 -9.13
C VAL A 65 5.11 -0.90 -9.38
N ILE A 66 5.98 -0.88 -10.36
CA ILE A 66 6.72 -2.05 -10.84
C ILE A 66 8.22 -1.78 -10.78
N ASN A 67 8.99 -2.86 -10.64
CA ASN A 67 10.44 -2.84 -10.77
C ASN A 67 10.84 -3.57 -12.05
N THR A 68 11.39 -2.83 -13.02
CA THR A 68 11.74 -3.34 -14.35
C THR A 68 12.92 -4.30 -14.35
N LYS A 69 13.87 -4.12 -13.43
CA LYS A 69 15.03 -5.01 -13.24
C LYS A 69 14.61 -6.39 -12.75
N THR A 70 13.76 -6.43 -11.73
CA THR A 70 13.29 -7.70 -11.11
C THR A 70 12.02 -8.26 -11.76
N LYS A 71 11.35 -7.47 -12.62
CA LYS A 71 10.07 -7.80 -13.27
C LYS A 71 9.00 -8.13 -12.24
N SER A 72 8.95 -7.35 -11.17
CA SER A 72 8.04 -7.56 -10.05
C SER A 72 7.11 -6.36 -9.86
N ILE A 73 5.92 -6.63 -9.34
CA ILE A 73 4.97 -5.60 -8.90
C ILE A 73 5.31 -5.29 -7.45
N LEU A 74 5.74 -4.06 -7.19
CA LEU A 74 6.07 -3.57 -5.85
C LEU A 74 4.82 -3.12 -5.09
N ARG A 75 3.91 -2.45 -5.79
CA ARG A 75 2.62 -1.99 -5.24
C ARG A 75 1.53 -2.09 -6.30
N LEU A 76 0.34 -2.43 -5.85
CA LEU A 76 -0.88 -2.33 -6.65
C LEU A 76 -1.92 -1.63 -5.78
N SER A 77 -2.64 -0.69 -6.35
CA SER A 77 -3.76 -0.03 -5.70
C SER A 77 -4.80 0.36 -6.75
N THR A 78 -6.06 0.23 -6.39
CA THR A 78 -7.19 0.58 -7.26
C THR A 78 -8.39 1.01 -6.46
N VAL A 79 -9.25 1.86 -7.02
CA VAL A 79 -10.55 2.17 -6.43
C VAL A 79 -11.58 2.24 -7.53
N ILE A 80 -12.76 1.69 -7.28
CA ILE A 80 -13.91 1.81 -8.17
C ILE A 80 -15.05 2.45 -7.38
N SER A 81 -15.72 3.40 -8.01
CA SER A 81 -16.75 4.22 -7.38
C SER A 81 -17.86 4.59 -8.37
N TYR A 82 -19.06 4.83 -7.82
CA TYR A 82 -20.15 5.50 -8.54
C TYR A 82 -19.96 7.03 -8.60
N ASN A 83 -19.03 7.59 -7.82
CA ASN A 83 -18.80 9.03 -7.73
C ASN A 83 -18.02 9.54 -8.95
N PRO A 84 -18.61 10.37 -9.83
CA PRO A 84 -17.93 10.88 -11.02
C PRO A 84 -16.75 11.79 -10.69
N ALA A 85 -16.72 12.42 -9.51
CA ALA A 85 -15.60 13.27 -9.06
C ALA A 85 -14.26 12.50 -9.02
N LEU A 86 -14.31 11.17 -8.85
CA LEU A 86 -13.13 10.32 -8.95
C LEU A 86 -12.42 10.46 -10.31
N TYR A 87 -13.19 10.59 -11.39
CA TYR A 87 -12.67 10.63 -12.77
C TYR A 87 -12.15 12.01 -13.20
N GLU A 88 -12.51 13.06 -12.46
CA GLU A 88 -12.01 14.42 -12.67
C GLU A 88 -10.52 14.55 -12.33
N ASN A 89 -10.00 13.65 -11.46
CA ASN A 89 -8.58 13.60 -11.12
C ASN A 89 -7.72 13.24 -12.34
N SER A 90 -6.53 13.83 -12.46
CA SER A 90 -5.60 13.55 -13.56
C SER A 90 -4.59 12.46 -13.18
N PRO A 91 -4.36 11.43 -14.01
CA PRO A 91 -3.28 10.46 -13.77
C PRO A 91 -1.88 11.06 -13.93
N GLU A 92 -1.77 12.31 -14.41
CA GLU A 92 -0.50 13.04 -14.55
C GLU A 92 0.10 13.50 -13.22
N MET A 93 -0.69 13.57 -12.14
CA MET A 93 -0.18 13.89 -10.80
C MET A 93 0.89 12.88 -10.35
N ASP A 94 1.71 13.27 -9.38
CA ASP A 94 2.72 12.37 -8.84
C ASP A 94 2.11 11.10 -8.26
N TRP A 95 2.83 10.00 -8.38
CA TRP A 95 2.36 8.66 -8.00
C TRP A 95 1.83 8.61 -6.56
N TYR A 96 2.46 9.34 -5.63
CA TYR A 96 2.11 9.30 -4.22
C TYR A 96 0.81 10.06 -3.95
N THR A 97 0.58 11.20 -4.60
CA THR A 97 -0.71 11.90 -4.56
C THR A 97 -1.82 11.04 -5.15
N LEU A 98 -1.57 10.33 -6.25
CA LEU A 98 -2.56 9.41 -6.84
C LEU A 98 -2.89 8.25 -5.88
N GLU A 99 -1.89 7.65 -5.26
CA GLU A 99 -2.05 6.58 -4.27
C GLU A 99 -2.91 7.05 -3.08
N LYS A 100 -2.61 8.24 -2.54
CA LYS A 100 -3.43 8.88 -1.50
C LYS A 100 -4.87 9.07 -1.91
N LEU A 101 -5.12 9.58 -3.12
CA LEU A 101 -6.48 9.73 -3.63
C LEU A 101 -7.20 8.37 -3.69
N ILE A 102 -6.55 7.33 -4.21
CA ILE A 102 -7.13 5.97 -4.25
C ILE A 102 -7.61 5.55 -2.86
N PHE A 103 -6.76 5.70 -1.83
CA PHE A 103 -7.13 5.34 -0.47
C PHE A 103 -8.19 6.25 0.15
N SER A 104 -8.18 7.55 -0.16
CA SER A 104 -9.26 8.47 0.26
C SER A 104 -10.61 8.00 -0.29
N TYR A 105 -10.67 7.71 -1.59
CA TYR A 105 -11.90 7.30 -2.25
C TYR A 105 -12.34 5.90 -1.83
N ARG A 106 -11.44 4.98 -1.45
CA ARG A 106 -11.83 3.69 -0.84
C ARG A 106 -12.64 3.84 0.45
N LEU A 107 -12.49 4.98 1.12
CA LEU A 107 -13.20 5.28 2.35
C LEU A 107 -14.47 6.12 2.10
N ASP A 108 -14.63 6.69 0.90
CA ASP A 108 -15.80 7.46 0.52
C ASP A 108 -17.05 6.56 0.35
N GLY A 109 -18.22 7.12 0.65
CA GLY A 109 -19.51 6.40 0.60
C GLY A 109 -19.93 5.97 -0.81
N GLY A 110 -19.38 6.61 -1.85
CA GLY A 110 -19.59 6.22 -3.24
C GLY A 110 -18.71 5.07 -3.71
N SER A 111 -17.78 4.57 -2.89
CA SER A 111 -16.90 3.45 -3.27
C SER A 111 -17.66 2.13 -3.42
N ILE A 112 -17.09 1.21 -4.20
CA ILE A 112 -17.58 -0.16 -4.35
C ILE A 112 -16.54 -1.14 -3.77
N PRO A 113 -16.50 -1.29 -2.43
CA PRO A 113 -15.60 -2.18 -1.69
C PRO A 113 -15.26 -3.53 -2.33
N ASP A 114 -16.26 -4.40 -2.42
CA ASP A 114 -16.08 -5.80 -2.80
C ASP A 114 -15.63 -5.89 -4.26
N PHE A 115 -16.26 -5.08 -5.12
CA PHE A 115 -15.88 -4.99 -6.53
C PHE A 115 -14.45 -4.44 -6.72
N THR A 116 -14.06 -3.44 -5.93
CA THR A 116 -12.70 -2.90 -5.95
C THR A 116 -11.68 -3.97 -5.60
N GLN A 117 -11.91 -4.72 -4.51
CA GLN A 117 -11.01 -5.78 -4.06
C GLN A 117 -10.93 -6.93 -5.08
N ASP A 118 -12.07 -7.35 -5.64
CA ASP A 118 -12.13 -8.39 -6.66
C ASP A 118 -11.35 -8.02 -7.91
N ILE A 119 -11.51 -6.77 -8.38
CA ILE A 119 -10.80 -6.25 -9.55
C ILE A 119 -9.30 -6.16 -9.28
N GLU A 120 -8.90 -5.66 -8.11
CA GLU A 120 -7.49 -5.59 -7.71
C GLU A 120 -6.80 -6.95 -7.74
N ASN A 121 -7.44 -7.95 -7.11
CA ASN A 121 -6.94 -9.32 -7.08
C ASN A 121 -6.79 -9.91 -8.49
N ARG A 122 -7.78 -9.69 -9.37
CA ARG A 122 -7.74 -10.14 -10.75
C ARG A 122 -6.68 -9.42 -11.58
N ILE A 123 -6.49 -8.11 -11.36
CA ILE A 123 -5.43 -7.33 -12.01
C ILE A 123 -4.07 -7.88 -11.61
N GLN A 124 -3.84 -8.10 -10.31
CA GLN A 124 -2.58 -8.67 -9.82
C GLN A 124 -2.25 -10.00 -10.51
N GLN A 125 -3.23 -10.91 -10.57
CA GLN A 125 -3.07 -12.22 -11.21
C GLN A 125 -2.81 -12.12 -12.71
N SER A 126 -3.43 -11.14 -13.38
CA SER A 126 -3.33 -10.96 -14.82
C SER A 126 -2.06 -10.20 -15.24
N LEU A 127 -1.56 -9.30 -14.37
CA LEU A 127 -0.39 -8.47 -14.63
C LEU A 127 0.92 -9.21 -14.31
N ALA A 128 0.95 -10.03 -13.26
CA ALA A 128 2.12 -10.82 -12.86
C ALA A 128 2.78 -11.66 -13.97
N PRO A 129 2.05 -12.35 -14.87
CA PRO A 129 2.66 -13.11 -15.97
C PRO A 129 3.17 -12.24 -17.13
N LEU A 130 2.80 -10.96 -17.21
CA LEU A 130 3.16 -10.05 -18.31
C LEU A 130 4.57 -9.48 -18.15
N LYS A 131 5.58 -10.37 -18.12
CA LYS A 131 6.98 -10.03 -17.88
C LYS A 131 7.55 -8.96 -18.82
N GLU A 132 7.10 -8.91 -20.07
CA GLU A 132 7.54 -7.89 -21.03
C GLU A 132 7.03 -6.50 -20.68
N LEU A 133 5.75 -6.39 -20.28
CA LEU A 133 5.17 -5.15 -19.79
C LEU A 133 5.89 -4.70 -18.51
N LEU A 134 6.13 -5.64 -17.59
CA LEU A 134 6.87 -5.36 -16.34
C LEU A 134 8.33 -4.98 -16.59
N ALA A 135 8.96 -5.47 -17.66
CA ALA A 135 10.35 -5.16 -17.98
C ALA A 135 10.53 -3.78 -18.65
N LYS A 136 9.53 -3.31 -19.39
CA LYS A 136 9.62 -2.09 -20.20
C LYS A 136 8.81 -0.92 -19.66
N ALA A 137 7.89 -1.17 -18.72
CA ALA A 137 6.93 -0.17 -18.24
C ALA A 137 6.19 0.55 -19.39
N ASP A 138 5.89 -0.22 -20.43
CA ASP A 138 5.39 0.34 -21.69
C ASP A 138 3.96 0.87 -21.55
N LYS A 139 3.77 2.15 -21.86
CA LYS A 139 2.50 2.88 -21.70
C LYS A 139 1.39 2.30 -22.58
N GLU A 140 1.71 1.95 -23.82
CA GLU A 140 0.73 1.42 -24.79
C GLU A 140 0.31 -0.01 -24.42
N ALA A 141 1.26 -0.84 -24.01
CA ALA A 141 1.01 -2.19 -23.52
C ALA A 141 0.17 -2.16 -22.25
N PHE A 142 0.43 -1.22 -21.33
CA PHE A 142 -0.40 -1.05 -20.13
C PHE A 142 -1.81 -0.55 -20.47
N GLY A 143 -1.96 0.38 -21.43
CA GLY A 143 -3.28 0.75 -21.94
C GLY A 143 -4.03 -0.41 -22.59
N SER A 144 -3.32 -1.24 -23.36
CA SER A 144 -3.88 -2.46 -23.96
C SER A 144 -4.28 -3.48 -22.90
N PHE A 145 -3.50 -3.60 -21.83
CA PHE A 145 -3.84 -4.43 -20.67
C PHE A 145 -5.12 -3.94 -19.98
N VAL A 146 -5.22 -2.65 -19.64
CA VAL A 146 -6.40 -2.09 -18.96
C VAL A 146 -7.64 -2.25 -19.84
N THR A 147 -7.55 -1.96 -21.13
CA THR A 147 -8.67 -2.10 -22.07
C THR A 147 -9.08 -3.56 -22.25
N GLY A 148 -8.12 -4.48 -22.41
CA GLY A 148 -8.37 -5.91 -22.53
C GLY A 148 -8.89 -6.55 -21.24
N PHE A 149 -8.50 -6.05 -20.07
CA PHE A 149 -8.91 -6.59 -18.77
C PHE A 149 -10.43 -6.50 -18.53
N PHE A 150 -11.05 -5.41 -19.01
CA PHE A 150 -12.50 -5.19 -18.87
C PHE A 150 -13.32 -5.74 -20.04
N ALA A 151 -12.69 -6.32 -21.08
CA ALA A 151 -13.42 -6.88 -22.21
C ALA A 151 -14.43 -7.98 -21.77
N PRO A 152 -15.62 -8.07 -22.39
CA PRO A 152 -16.07 -7.33 -23.57
C PRO A 152 -16.65 -5.92 -23.28
N GLU A 153 -16.66 -5.47 -22.03
CA GLU A 153 -17.23 -4.17 -21.67
C GLU A 153 -16.41 -3.04 -22.30
N LYS A 154 -17.10 -1.98 -22.76
CA LYS A 154 -16.42 -0.79 -23.24
C LYS A 154 -15.78 -0.06 -22.06
N VAL A 155 -14.50 0.28 -22.18
CA VAL A 155 -13.78 1.09 -21.18
C VAL A 155 -13.11 2.29 -21.85
N VAL A 156 -13.21 3.45 -21.20
CA VAL A 156 -12.51 4.68 -21.60
C VAL A 156 -11.41 4.92 -20.58
N ALA A 157 -10.15 4.69 -20.97
CA ALA A 157 -9.00 4.81 -20.10
C ALA A 157 -8.05 5.92 -20.55
N VAL A 158 -7.51 6.66 -19.59
CA VAL A 158 -6.37 7.56 -19.77
C VAL A 158 -5.23 6.98 -18.95
N ILE A 159 -4.10 6.77 -19.62
CA ILE A 159 -2.93 6.08 -19.07
C ILE A 159 -1.81 7.09 -18.92
N GLU A 160 -1.04 6.97 -17.84
CA GLU A 160 0.20 7.70 -17.65
C GLU A 160 1.27 6.80 -17.04
N THR A 161 2.53 7.11 -17.31
CA THR A 161 3.67 6.41 -16.70
C THR A 161 4.61 7.41 -16.08
N GLU A 162 5.17 7.05 -14.93
CA GLU A 162 6.11 7.90 -14.19
C GLU A 162 7.33 7.06 -13.81
N GLU A 163 8.51 7.50 -14.24
CA GLU A 163 9.78 6.89 -13.89
C GLU A 163 10.24 7.40 -12.52
N LEU A 164 10.62 6.50 -11.64
CA LEU A 164 11.01 6.76 -10.26
C LEU A 164 12.39 6.18 -9.98
N ASN A 165 13.18 6.93 -9.22
CA ASN A 165 14.31 6.35 -8.50
C ASN A 165 13.87 5.79 -7.14
N LEU A 166 14.77 5.12 -6.42
CA LEU A 166 14.45 4.49 -5.15
C LEU A 166 14.04 5.51 -4.10
N ALA A 167 14.69 6.68 -4.06
CA ALA A 167 14.34 7.75 -3.13
C ALA A 167 12.93 8.32 -3.39
N GLN A 168 12.55 8.49 -4.65
CA GLN A 168 11.22 8.95 -5.07
C GLN A 168 10.14 7.91 -4.82
N PHE A 169 10.44 6.62 -4.93
CA PHE A 169 9.52 5.55 -4.54
C PHE A 169 9.39 5.43 -3.02
N ARG A 170 10.48 5.68 -2.29
CA ARG A 170 10.50 5.73 -0.82
C ARG A 170 10.00 7.06 -0.26
N ARG A 171 9.54 8.01 -1.10
CA ARG A 171 9.24 9.40 -0.70
C ARG A 171 8.43 9.45 0.59
N LEU A 172 9.13 9.82 1.65
CA LEU A 172 8.59 10.45 2.85
C LEU A 172 8.27 11.91 2.53
N PRO A 173 7.10 12.43 2.91
CA PRO A 173 6.97 13.85 3.18
C PRO A 173 7.83 14.17 4.42
N ASP A 174 8.80 15.06 4.26
CA ASP A 174 9.64 15.66 5.31
C ASP A 174 10.45 14.71 6.22
N GLY A 175 11.65 14.37 5.74
CA GLY A 175 12.86 14.41 6.59
C GLY A 175 12.98 13.42 7.75
N GLN A 176 12.44 12.21 7.66
CA GLN A 176 12.75 11.14 8.62
C GLN A 176 13.30 9.89 7.92
N GLU A 177 14.48 9.45 8.34
CA GLU A 177 15.02 8.13 7.95
C GLU A 177 14.12 7.03 8.53
N THR A 178 13.63 6.12 7.68
CA THR A 178 13.04 4.87 8.17
C THR A 178 14.07 3.74 8.14
N PRO A 179 14.24 2.99 9.25
CA PRO A 179 14.91 1.70 9.24
C PRO A 179 14.14 0.70 8.38
N SER A 180 14.86 -0.10 7.60
CA SER A 180 14.28 -1.21 6.85
C SER A 180 13.74 -2.29 7.80
N VAL A 181 12.46 -2.66 7.66
CA VAL A 181 11.94 -3.90 8.23
C VAL A 181 11.17 -4.64 7.15
N LYS A 182 11.56 -5.90 6.93
CA LYS A 182 10.96 -6.85 6.00
C LYS A 182 9.55 -7.21 6.45
N ALA A 183 8.53 -6.76 5.72
CA ALA A 183 7.17 -7.27 5.86
C ALA A 183 6.95 -8.47 4.92
N ASN A 184 7.39 -9.65 5.34
CA ASN A 184 6.86 -10.90 4.79
C ASN A 184 5.67 -11.32 5.65
N ALA A 185 4.48 -10.82 5.33
CA ALA A 185 3.24 -11.36 5.87
C ALA A 185 2.66 -12.36 4.85
N VAL A 186 2.74 -13.64 5.19
CA VAL A 186 2.13 -14.74 4.45
C VAL A 186 0.63 -14.70 4.72
N GLY A 187 -0.19 -14.54 3.66
CA GLY A 187 -1.64 -14.76 3.72
C GLY A 187 -2.54 -13.52 3.65
N SER A 188 -2.03 -12.35 3.24
CA SER A 188 -2.87 -11.18 2.96
C SER A 188 -3.38 -11.14 1.51
N ASP A 189 -4.61 -10.67 1.31
CA ASP A 189 -5.15 -10.39 -0.02
C ASP A 189 -4.20 -9.46 -0.80
N PRO A 190 -3.83 -9.81 -2.05
CA PRO A 190 -2.96 -8.96 -2.86
C PRO A 190 -3.54 -7.54 -3.04
N GLY A 191 -2.74 -6.51 -2.78
CA GLY A 191 -3.19 -5.10 -2.88
C GLY A 191 -3.81 -4.50 -1.61
N ALA A 192 -3.99 -5.31 -0.56
CA ALA A 192 -4.36 -4.79 0.76
C ALA A 192 -3.12 -4.19 1.46
N VAL A 193 -3.25 -2.94 1.93
CA VAL A 193 -2.28 -2.35 2.86
C VAL A 193 -2.49 -3.06 4.20
N VAL A 194 -1.52 -3.89 4.59
CA VAL A 194 -1.51 -4.54 5.91
C VAL A 194 -0.62 -3.75 6.83
N LEU A 195 -1.19 -2.97 7.74
CA LEU A 195 -0.49 -2.14 8.71
C LEU A 195 -0.02 -2.96 9.91
N GLN A 196 1.16 -2.70 10.43
CA GLN A 196 1.51 -3.11 11.80
C GLN A 196 0.66 -2.33 12.81
N VAL A 197 0.02 -3.05 13.73
CA VAL A 197 -0.86 -2.44 14.73
C VAL A 197 -0.58 -3.01 16.11
N GLY A 198 -0.78 -2.19 17.14
CA GLY A 198 -0.86 -2.60 18.54
C GLY A 198 -2.31 -2.77 18.96
N LEU A 199 -2.56 -3.67 19.91
CA LEU A 199 -3.86 -3.81 20.57
C LEU A 199 -3.87 -3.01 21.87
N ILE A 200 -5.02 -2.41 22.19
CA ILE A 200 -5.18 -1.73 23.47
C ILE A 200 -5.43 -2.75 24.57
N GLU A 201 -4.54 -2.76 25.56
CA GLU A 201 -4.66 -3.60 26.75
C GLU A 201 -5.83 -3.14 27.63
N ASP A 202 -6.61 -4.10 28.14
CA ASP A 202 -7.60 -3.90 29.18
C ASP A 202 -7.54 -5.04 30.19
N LYS A 203 -7.32 -4.73 31.47
CA LYS A 203 -7.21 -5.73 32.54
C LYS A 203 -8.47 -6.60 32.69
N ASN A 204 -9.62 -6.08 32.26
CA ASN A 204 -10.90 -6.79 32.23
C ASN A 204 -11.25 -7.32 30.82
N GLY A 205 -10.35 -7.16 29.87
CA GLY A 205 -10.49 -7.57 28.47
C GLY A 205 -10.42 -9.09 28.27
N ARG A 206 -10.68 -9.51 27.04
CA ARG A 206 -10.62 -10.90 26.62
C ARG A 206 -9.17 -11.27 26.26
N PRO A 207 -8.65 -12.42 26.72
CA PRO A 207 -7.33 -12.90 26.28
C PRO A 207 -7.25 -13.02 24.76
N ALA A 208 -6.14 -12.60 24.17
CA ALA A 208 -5.93 -12.59 22.72
C ALA A 208 -6.18 -13.94 22.07
N GLY A 209 -5.75 -15.04 22.71
CA GLY A 209 -5.95 -16.40 22.22
C GLY A 209 -7.41 -16.89 22.29
N ARG A 210 -8.34 -16.10 22.84
CA ARG A 210 -9.77 -16.38 22.91
C ARG A 210 -10.61 -15.42 22.07
N LEU A 211 -9.97 -14.54 21.30
CA LEU A 211 -10.66 -13.68 20.36
C LEU A 211 -11.23 -14.52 19.20
N THR A 212 -12.35 -14.08 18.67
CA THR A 212 -13.03 -14.72 17.54
C THR A 212 -13.15 -13.77 16.37
N GLU A 213 -13.34 -14.33 15.17
CA GLU A 213 -13.70 -13.53 14.00
C GLU A 213 -14.95 -12.68 14.31
N GLN A 214 -15.04 -11.50 13.71
CA GLN A 214 -16.08 -10.49 13.91
C GLN A 214 -16.03 -9.70 15.22
N ASP A 215 -15.22 -10.10 16.21
CA ASP A 215 -14.98 -9.25 17.40
C ASP A 215 -14.43 -7.87 16.95
N VAL A 216 -14.88 -6.80 17.60
CA VAL A 216 -14.33 -5.45 17.37
C VAL A 216 -13.30 -5.16 18.45
N VAL A 217 -12.07 -4.84 18.06
CA VAL A 217 -10.98 -4.50 18.99
C VAL A 217 -10.48 -3.09 18.75
N LEU A 218 -9.95 -2.45 19.80
CA LEU A 218 -9.28 -1.17 19.67
C LEU A 218 -7.80 -1.37 19.36
N THR A 219 -7.33 -0.65 18.35
CA THR A 219 -5.99 -0.79 17.79
C THR A 219 -5.30 0.56 17.66
N THR A 220 -3.97 0.56 17.65
CA THR A 220 -3.14 1.73 17.34
C THR A 220 -2.23 1.38 16.18
N ILE A 221 -2.11 2.27 15.20
CA ILE A 221 -1.19 2.05 14.08
C ILE A 221 0.23 2.27 14.61
N THR A 222 1.02 1.21 14.65
CA THR A 222 2.44 1.22 15.08
C THR A 222 3.40 1.14 13.90
N ASP A 223 2.85 1.03 12.69
CA ASP A 223 3.58 0.95 11.44
C ASP A 223 4.24 2.30 11.10
N SER A 224 5.53 2.24 10.78
CA SER A 224 6.36 3.41 10.48
C SER A 224 6.36 3.80 9.01
N ARG A 225 5.64 3.09 8.13
CA ARG A 225 5.57 3.44 6.70
C ARG A 225 4.71 4.68 6.48
N ASP A 226 5.03 5.50 5.48
CA ASP A 226 4.27 6.72 5.16
C ASP A 226 2.79 6.50 4.93
N ILE A 227 2.46 5.37 4.29
CA ILE A 227 1.06 5.01 4.05
C ILE A 227 0.31 4.82 5.38
N ALA A 228 0.97 4.33 6.42
CA ALA A 228 0.41 4.20 7.75
C ALA A 228 0.15 5.55 8.40
N HIS A 229 1.09 6.50 8.27
CA HIS A 229 0.93 7.86 8.79
C HIS A 229 -0.17 8.65 8.06
N TYR A 230 -0.27 8.47 6.74
CA TYR A 230 -1.32 9.06 5.94
C TYR A 230 -2.69 8.48 6.31
N LEU A 231 -2.82 7.15 6.33
CA LEU A 231 -4.06 6.48 6.73
C LEU A 231 -4.44 6.88 8.15
N ALA A 232 -3.50 6.92 9.09
CA ALA A 232 -3.73 7.40 10.45
C ALA A 232 -4.36 8.81 10.47
N HIS A 233 -3.83 9.77 9.72
CA HIS A 233 -4.42 11.11 9.64
C HIS A 233 -5.84 11.08 9.07
N LEU A 234 -6.03 10.39 7.95
CA LEU A 234 -7.29 10.37 7.22
C LEU A 234 -8.41 9.66 8.00
N ILE A 235 -8.03 8.64 8.75
CA ILE A 235 -8.91 7.85 9.64
C ILE A 235 -9.19 8.58 10.97
N GLY A 236 -8.61 9.77 11.19
CA GLY A 236 -8.86 10.59 12.38
C GLY A 236 -8.04 10.18 13.61
N HIS A 237 -6.95 9.42 13.42
CA HIS A 237 -6.06 8.94 14.49
C HIS A 237 -5.19 10.05 15.09
N LYS A 238 -4.94 11.15 14.36
CA LYS A 238 -4.20 12.32 14.82
C LYS A 238 -5.11 13.55 14.87
N LYS A 239 -5.66 13.83 16.05
CA LYS A 239 -6.20 15.15 16.43
C LYS A 239 -5.34 15.66 17.57
N ASP A 240 -4.71 16.82 17.40
CA ASP A 240 -3.90 17.49 18.42
C ASP A 240 -2.85 16.58 19.11
N ASP A 241 -2.06 15.87 18.30
CA ASP A 241 -0.90 15.06 18.74
C ASP A 241 -1.23 13.87 19.69
N LYS A 242 -2.52 13.52 19.84
CA LYS A 242 -2.96 12.33 20.58
C LYS A 242 -3.43 11.22 19.64
N SER A 243 -2.69 10.11 19.64
CA SER A 243 -3.07 8.85 18.97
C SER A 243 -4.37 8.31 19.58
N THR A 244 -5.45 8.34 18.80
CA THR A 244 -6.77 7.86 19.26
C THR A 244 -7.02 6.43 18.78
N PRO A 245 -7.24 5.44 19.66
CA PRO A 245 -7.42 4.06 19.25
C PRO A 245 -8.54 3.86 18.21
N LEU A 246 -8.27 3.04 17.21
CA LEU A 246 -9.15 2.75 16.09
C LEU A 246 -9.88 1.42 16.31
N PRO A 247 -11.22 1.38 16.19
CA PRO A 247 -11.93 0.11 16.17
C PRO A 247 -11.62 -0.63 14.87
N ALA A 248 -11.30 -1.92 14.96
CA ALA A 248 -11.07 -2.79 13.83
C ALA A 248 -11.75 -4.14 14.07
N VAL A 249 -12.27 -4.74 13.00
CA VAL A 249 -12.96 -6.04 13.07
C VAL A 249 -11.94 -7.15 12.92
N ILE A 250 -11.95 -8.16 13.78
CA ILE A 250 -11.08 -9.33 13.63
C ILE A 250 -11.52 -10.13 12.41
N LYS A 251 -10.62 -10.28 11.43
CA LYS A 251 -10.78 -11.16 10.26
C LYS A 251 -10.36 -12.57 10.55
N LYS A 252 -9.27 -12.73 11.30
CA LYS A 252 -8.65 -14.04 11.56
C LYS A 252 -7.79 -13.99 12.81
N VAL A 253 -7.82 -15.07 13.58
CA VAL A 253 -6.90 -15.32 14.69
C VAL A 253 -6.16 -16.63 14.42
N THR A 254 -4.84 -16.57 14.39
CA THR A 254 -3.98 -17.75 14.28
C THR A 254 -3.23 -17.93 15.60
N ALA A 255 -3.75 -18.82 16.45
CA ALA A 255 -3.14 -19.11 17.74
C ALA A 255 -1.95 -20.07 17.58
N HIS A 256 -0.80 -19.68 18.14
CA HIS A 256 0.40 -20.51 18.27
C HIS A 256 0.68 -20.80 19.75
N LYS A 257 1.72 -21.61 20.04
CA LYS A 257 2.16 -21.84 21.42
C LYS A 257 2.75 -20.56 21.99
N GLY A 258 2.04 -19.91 22.91
CA GLY A 258 2.47 -18.72 23.63
C GLY A 258 1.96 -17.40 23.02
N GLU A 259 1.80 -17.33 21.70
CA GLU A 259 1.42 -16.11 20.99
C GLU A 259 0.26 -16.33 20.01
N SER A 260 -0.51 -15.28 19.76
CA SER A 260 -1.56 -15.22 18.75
C SER A 260 -1.23 -14.16 17.72
N GLU A 261 -1.29 -14.54 16.44
CA GLU A 261 -1.28 -13.60 15.33
C GLU A 261 -2.71 -13.22 14.98
N ILE A 262 -3.02 -11.93 15.01
CA ILE A 262 -4.37 -11.42 14.79
C ILE A 262 -4.37 -10.51 13.57
N LEU A 263 -5.22 -10.85 12.60
CA LEU A 263 -5.51 -10.03 11.43
C LEU A 263 -6.80 -9.26 11.69
N VAL A 264 -6.72 -7.93 11.66
CA VAL A 264 -7.85 -7.02 11.79
C VAL A 264 -8.16 -6.32 10.47
N PHE A 265 -9.40 -5.91 10.29
CA PHE A 265 -9.90 -5.22 9.11
C PHE A 265 -10.49 -3.88 9.49
N TYR A 266 -9.99 -2.85 8.81
CA TYR A 266 -10.47 -1.48 8.97
C TYR A 266 -11.49 -1.16 7.88
N ALA A 267 -11.09 -1.40 6.63
CA ALA A 267 -11.82 -1.07 5.43
C ALA A 267 -11.29 -1.91 4.25
N PRO A 268 -12.00 -1.96 3.11
CA PRO A 268 -11.55 -2.68 1.92
C PRO A 268 -10.14 -2.26 1.51
N GLY A 269 -9.26 -3.24 1.33
CA GLY A 269 -7.85 -3.01 1.04
C GLY A 269 -7.04 -2.36 2.18
N ILE A 270 -7.56 -2.25 3.41
CA ILE A 270 -6.84 -1.78 4.60
C ILE A 270 -7.07 -2.76 5.75
N SER A 271 -6.03 -3.51 6.08
CA SER A 271 -5.99 -4.46 7.19
C SER A 271 -4.88 -4.11 8.16
N GLY A 272 -4.94 -4.66 9.36
CA GLY A 272 -3.87 -4.58 10.35
C GLY A 272 -3.43 -5.97 10.77
N ILE A 273 -2.16 -6.14 11.10
CA ILE A 273 -1.63 -7.38 11.66
C ILE A 273 -0.87 -7.08 12.95
N THR A 274 -1.03 -7.98 13.93
CA THR A 274 -0.36 -7.89 15.22
C THR A 274 -0.05 -9.28 15.76
N ARG A 275 1.00 -9.37 16.57
CA ARG A 275 1.35 -10.57 17.34
C ARG A 275 1.45 -10.19 18.80
N VAL A 276 0.73 -10.92 19.63
CA VAL A 276 0.64 -10.68 21.08
C VAL A 276 0.64 -12.01 21.83
N GLU A 277 1.04 -11.99 23.10
CA GLU A 277 0.94 -13.15 23.97
C GLU A 277 -0.51 -13.61 24.11
N ASN A 278 -0.75 -14.91 24.22
CA ASN A 278 -2.10 -15.48 24.24
C ASN A 278 -2.98 -14.98 25.41
N ASP A 279 -2.35 -14.61 26.52
CA ASP A 279 -2.97 -14.07 27.73
C ASP A 279 -3.06 -12.54 27.74
N PHE A 280 -2.49 -11.85 26.75
CA PHE A 280 -2.65 -10.41 26.58
C PHE A 280 -4.14 -10.07 26.50
N LYS A 281 -4.63 -9.26 27.44
CA LYS A 281 -6.05 -8.99 27.56
C LYS A 281 -6.42 -7.76 26.73
N VAL A 282 -7.29 -7.98 25.74
CA VAL A 282 -7.66 -6.98 24.75
C VAL A 282 -9.03 -6.41 25.07
N LYS A 283 -9.18 -5.10 24.93
CA LYS A 283 -10.48 -4.44 24.97
C LYS A 283 -11.31 -4.81 23.74
N VAL A 284 -12.43 -5.50 23.96
CA VAL A 284 -13.42 -5.83 22.91
C VAL A 284 -14.56 -4.81 23.00
N GLY A 285 -14.85 -4.12 21.90
CA GLY A 285 -15.97 -3.19 21.76
C GLY A 285 -17.30 -3.93 21.52
N GLU A 286 -18.42 -3.26 21.79
CA GLU A 286 -19.75 -3.79 21.47
C GLU A 286 -19.95 -3.87 19.94
N GLU A 287 -20.64 -4.92 19.48
CA GLU A 287 -21.07 -5.14 18.09
C GLU A 287 -21.89 -3.94 17.60
N ASN A 288 -21.22 -2.90 17.11
CA ASN A 288 -21.90 -1.82 16.43
C ASN A 288 -22.06 -2.23 14.98
N ASN A 289 -23.28 -2.56 14.58
CA ASN A 289 -23.70 -3.02 13.23
C ASN A 289 -23.36 -2.05 12.07
N GLN A 290 -22.61 -0.98 12.33
CA GLN A 290 -22.13 -0.06 11.32
C GLN A 290 -20.61 0.11 11.42
N PRO A 291 -19.88 -0.08 10.30
CA PRO A 291 -18.46 0.19 10.25
C PRO A 291 -18.16 1.63 10.68
N TRP A 292 -17.22 1.79 11.60
CA TRP A 292 -16.86 3.08 12.21
C TRP A 292 -16.49 4.17 11.19
N TRP A 293 -15.94 3.82 10.02
CA TRP A 293 -15.64 4.76 8.94
C TRP A 293 -16.89 5.43 8.37
N LYS A 294 -18.06 4.77 8.41
CA LYS A 294 -19.35 5.40 8.06
C LYS A 294 -19.79 6.49 9.04
N LYS A 295 -19.22 6.53 10.27
CA LYS A 295 -19.55 7.53 11.30
C LYS A 295 -18.60 8.73 11.30
N ILE A 296 -17.45 8.61 10.65
CA ILE A 296 -16.42 9.68 10.60
C ILE A 296 -16.65 10.62 9.42
N ILE A 297 -17.32 10.14 8.36
CA ILE A 297 -17.68 10.96 7.20
C ILE A 297 -19.05 11.57 7.46
N ASN A 298 -19.06 12.79 8.02
CA ASN A 298 -20.28 13.61 8.07
C ASN A 298 -20.59 14.10 6.64
N TRP A 299 -21.66 13.59 6.04
CA TRP A 299 -22.26 14.21 4.87
C TRP A 299 -22.97 15.50 5.28
N ASN A 300 -22.52 16.62 4.70
CA ASN A 300 -23.35 17.78 4.39
C ASN A 300 -23.30 18.00 2.88
#